data_AF-A0A812WU80-F1
#
_entry.id   AF-A0A812WU80-F1
#
_cell.length_a   1.000
_cell.length_b   1.000
_cell.length_c   1.000
_cell.angle_alpha   90.00
_cell.angle_beta   90.00
_cell.angle_gamma   90.00
#
_symmetry.space_group_name_H-M   'P 1'
#
loop_
_entity.id
_entity.type
_entity.pdbx_description
1 polymer ?
#
loop_
_entity_poly.entity_id
_entity_poly.type
_entity_poly.pdbx_seq_one_letter_code
_entity_poly.pdbx_strand_id
1 'polypeptide(L)'
;GANVLVGLDSLAKLADFGCSKRAKDETTSVTIEGSIPWMAPEVLTHSRYGRAGDIWSFGCLVIEMATADAPWGHFDNLMAAILKIGMSGELPPIPETVSANCKGFIRRCTQHDPGKRLSATELLNEEFVLAVDEEGNFRKKEEAASQAVPACERIDEEVDELLPPGWERHFCSSWSAWYYWHRTSGRSQWVRPNDDEVDVEEESTSQRSGKSSQ
;
A
#
# COMPACT_ATOMS: atom_id res chain seq x y z
N GLY A 1 -4.50 -1.58 11.43
CA GLY A 1 -4.29 -1.59 9.97
C GLY A 1 -5.03 -0.47 9.23
N ALA A 2 -5.04 0.77 9.75
CA ALA A 2 -5.72 1.89 9.07
C ALA A 2 -5.01 2.36 7.79
N ASN A 3 -3.75 1.94 7.60
CA ASN A 3 -2.86 2.43 6.52
C ASN A 3 -2.67 1.38 5.41
N VAL A 4 -3.46 0.30 5.39
CA VAL A 4 -3.47 -0.69 4.30
C VAL A 4 -4.87 -0.72 3.72
N LEU A 5 -5.01 -0.29 2.47
CA LEU A 5 -6.27 -0.29 1.74
C LEU A 5 -6.33 -1.48 0.79
N VAL A 6 -7.44 -2.19 0.76
CA VAL A 6 -7.67 -3.29 -0.17
C VAL A 6 -8.65 -2.84 -1.25
N GLY A 7 -8.21 -2.86 -2.51
CA GLY A 7 -9.06 -2.54 -3.66
C GLY A 7 -10.02 -3.68 -4.01
N LEU A 8 -11.01 -3.40 -4.88
CA LEU A 8 -11.93 -4.41 -5.41
C LEU A 8 -11.24 -5.45 -6.28
N ASP A 9 -10.04 -5.12 -6.78
CA ASP A 9 -9.10 -6.01 -7.46
C ASP A 9 -8.37 -6.97 -6.51
N SER A 10 -8.72 -6.97 -5.21
CA SER A 10 -8.04 -7.73 -4.15
C SER A 10 -6.56 -7.35 -3.99
N LEU A 11 -6.14 -6.17 -4.49
CA LEU A 11 -4.79 -5.66 -4.30
C LEU A 11 -4.73 -4.76 -3.06
N ALA A 12 -3.78 -5.06 -2.17
CA ALA A 12 -3.48 -4.21 -1.02
C ALA A 12 -2.50 -3.10 -1.40
N LYS A 13 -2.81 -1.86 -1.00
CA LYS A 13 -1.98 -0.67 -1.22
C LYS A 13 -1.76 0.05 0.11
N LEU A 14 -0.55 0.56 0.33
CA LEU A 14 -0.25 1.40 1.49
C LEU A 14 -0.88 2.78 1.28
N ALA A 15 -1.54 3.27 2.31
CA ALA A 15 -2.06 4.62 2.42
C ALA A 15 -1.36 5.36 3.57
N ASP A 16 -1.41 6.68 3.53
CA ASP A 16 -0.84 7.57 4.54
C ASP A 16 0.69 7.46 4.73
N PHE A 17 1.39 8.28 3.96
CA PHE A 17 2.84 8.47 4.07
C PHE A 17 3.20 9.68 4.96
N GLY A 18 2.26 10.21 5.75
CA GLY A 18 2.46 11.41 6.58
C GLY A 18 3.59 11.26 7.61
N CYS A 19 3.93 10.03 7.99
CA CYS A 19 5.06 9.72 8.88
C CYS A 19 6.25 9.04 8.16
N SER A 20 6.20 8.88 6.84
CA SER A 20 7.28 8.23 6.09
C SER A 20 8.50 9.14 5.92
N LYS A 21 9.70 8.58 6.03
CA LYS A 21 10.97 9.31 5.87
C LYS A 21 11.85 8.70 4.80
N ARG A 22 12.67 9.52 4.16
CA ARG A 22 13.70 9.05 3.21
C ARG A 22 14.79 8.33 3.98
N ALA A 23 15.24 7.18 3.48
CA ALA A 23 16.25 6.32 4.11
C ALA A 23 17.63 6.97 4.37
N LYS A 24 17.86 8.23 3.97
CA LYS A 24 19.10 8.98 4.23
C LYS A 24 19.04 9.86 5.49
N ASP A 25 17.85 10.08 6.05
CA ASP A 25 17.69 10.88 7.27
C ASP A 25 17.64 9.96 8.51
N GLU A 26 18.82 9.62 9.04
CA GLU A 26 18.96 8.71 10.19
C GLU A 26 18.63 9.36 11.55
N THR A 27 18.34 10.65 11.58
CA THR A 27 18.14 11.40 12.81
C THR A 27 16.93 12.30 12.69
N THR A 28 15.83 11.95 13.37
CA THR A 28 14.87 12.94 13.89
C THR A 28 13.81 12.28 14.78
N SER A 29 13.65 12.86 15.97
CA SER A 29 12.58 12.63 16.94
C SER A 29 11.19 12.92 16.36
N VAL A 30 10.20 12.09 16.69
CA VAL A 30 8.78 12.32 16.34
C VAL A 30 7.87 11.92 17.50
N THR A 31 6.80 12.69 17.61
CA THR A 31 5.63 12.59 18.49
C THR A 31 5.10 11.16 18.59
N ILE A 32 4.97 10.69 19.83
CA ILE A 32 4.47 9.36 20.16
C ILE A 32 2.95 9.46 20.27
N GLU A 33 2.27 9.49 19.13
CA GLU A 33 0.82 9.35 19.08
C GLU A 33 0.46 8.33 17.98
N GLY A 34 -0.26 7.27 18.36
CA GLY A 34 -1.05 6.46 17.43
C GLY A 34 -0.66 5.00 17.20
N SER A 35 0.63 4.63 17.16
CA SER A 35 1.03 3.29 16.67
C SER A 35 2.01 2.52 17.56
N ILE A 36 2.00 2.77 18.87
CA ILE A 36 2.94 2.17 19.84
C ILE A 36 2.97 0.62 19.77
N PRO A 37 1.84 -0.11 19.69
CA PRO A 37 1.86 -1.58 19.64
C PRO A 37 2.62 -2.15 18.43
N TRP A 38 2.75 -1.41 17.33
CA TRP A 38 3.46 -1.88 16.13
C TRP A 38 4.92 -1.46 16.10
N MET A 39 5.39 -0.63 17.05
CA MET A 39 6.76 -0.12 17.06
C MET A 39 7.77 -1.18 17.46
N ALA A 40 8.92 -1.18 16.78
CA ALA A 40 10.02 -2.06 17.09
C ALA A 40 10.73 -1.69 18.42
N PRO A 41 11.37 -2.64 19.11
CA PRO A 41 12.07 -2.39 20.37
C PRO A 41 13.09 -1.25 20.30
N GLU A 42 13.87 -1.17 19.22
CA GLU A 42 14.88 -0.13 18.99
C GLU A 42 14.29 1.24 18.69
N VAL A 43 13.08 1.27 18.12
CA VAL A 43 12.33 2.52 17.91
C VAL A 43 11.85 3.07 19.25
N LEU A 44 11.34 2.19 20.13
CA LEU A 44 10.85 2.58 21.46
C LEU A 44 11.97 2.97 22.43
N THR A 45 13.14 2.31 22.33
CA THR A 45 14.24 2.48 23.30
C THR A 45 15.29 3.50 22.86
N HIS A 46 15.56 3.60 21.56
CA HIS A 46 16.64 4.41 21.02
C HIS A 46 16.19 5.40 19.95
N SER A 47 14.89 5.46 19.63
CA SER A 47 14.33 6.28 18.56
C SER A 47 15.04 6.06 17.21
N ARG A 48 15.56 4.85 16.98
CA ARG A 48 16.27 4.46 15.76
C ARG A 48 15.28 3.86 14.77
N TYR A 49 15.05 4.57 13.67
CA TYR A 49 14.21 4.10 12.57
C TYR A 49 15.07 3.50 11.47
N GLY A 50 14.54 2.50 10.79
CA GLY A 50 15.18 1.88 9.64
C GLY A 50 14.36 0.74 9.09
N ARG A 51 14.80 0.18 7.96
CA ARG A 51 14.08 -0.90 7.24
C ARG A 51 13.76 -2.10 8.15
N ALA A 52 14.65 -2.42 9.09
CA ALA A 52 14.40 -3.51 10.04
C ALA A 52 13.24 -3.23 11.00
N GLY A 53 12.99 -1.96 11.34
CA GLY A 53 11.83 -1.53 12.12
C GLY A 53 10.52 -1.68 11.34
N ASP A 54 10.56 -1.44 10.02
CA ASP A 54 9.42 -1.68 9.14
C ASP A 54 9.08 -3.18 9.06
N ILE A 55 10.10 -4.05 9.00
CA ILE A 55 9.89 -5.51 9.05
C ILE A 55 9.22 -5.96 10.35
N TRP A 56 9.63 -5.41 11.49
CA TRP A 56 8.96 -5.68 12.76
C TRP A 56 7.49 -5.26 12.73
N SER A 57 7.23 -4.04 12.27
CA SER A 57 5.88 -3.47 12.16
C SER A 57 5.02 -4.31 11.21
N PHE A 58 5.61 -4.86 10.15
CA PHE A 58 4.95 -5.78 9.24
C PHE A 58 4.61 -7.12 9.89
N GLY A 59 5.51 -7.72 10.67
CA GLY A 59 5.19 -8.92 11.46
C GLY A 59 4.03 -8.68 12.43
N CYS A 60 4.01 -7.52 13.08
CA CYS A 60 2.91 -7.06 13.93
C CYS A 60 1.59 -6.90 13.15
N LEU A 61 1.65 -6.38 11.92
CA LEU A 61 0.48 -6.29 11.03
C LEU A 61 -0.07 -7.67 10.67
N VAL A 62 0.78 -8.67 10.42
CA VAL A 62 0.32 -10.04 10.14
C VAL A 62 -0.44 -10.63 11.33
N ILE A 63 0.01 -10.37 12.56
CA ILE A 63 -0.71 -10.75 13.77
C ILE A 63 -2.06 -10.04 13.83
N GLU A 64 -2.07 -8.73 13.64
CA GLU A 64 -3.31 -7.94 13.65
C GLU A 64 -4.32 -8.44 12.61
N MET A 65 -3.87 -8.82 11.40
CA MET A 65 -4.77 -9.41 10.39
C MET A 65 -5.34 -10.76 10.83
N ALA A 66 -4.59 -11.55 11.59
CA ALA A 66 -5.04 -12.85 12.08
C ALA A 66 -5.97 -12.75 13.29
N THR A 67 -5.81 -11.73 14.13
CA THR A 67 -6.57 -11.55 15.39
C THR A 67 -7.67 -10.51 15.30
N ALA A 68 -7.62 -9.64 14.28
CA ALA A 68 -8.39 -8.39 14.19
C ALA A 68 -8.17 -7.43 15.38
N ASP A 69 -7.06 -7.57 16.12
CA ASP A 69 -6.73 -6.78 17.30
C ASP A 69 -5.24 -6.39 17.31
N ALA A 70 -4.89 -5.36 18.07
CA ALA A 70 -3.52 -4.89 18.19
C ALA A 70 -2.58 -6.03 18.65
N PRO A 71 -1.35 -6.12 18.09
CA PRO A 71 -0.42 -7.24 18.31
C PRO A 71 -0.02 -7.43 19.78
N TRP A 72 -0.07 -6.37 20.59
CA TRP A 72 0.24 -6.38 22.03
C TRP A 72 -0.93 -5.90 22.89
N GLY A 73 -2.12 -5.74 22.30
CA GLY A 73 -3.25 -5.08 22.94
C GLY A 73 -3.01 -3.58 23.17
N HIS A 74 -3.70 -3.05 24.17
CA HIS A 74 -3.62 -1.64 24.56
C HIS A 74 -2.58 -1.41 25.66
N PHE A 75 -1.87 -0.29 25.59
CA PHE A 75 -0.94 0.15 26.63
C PHE A 75 -1.49 1.41 27.30
N ASP A 76 -1.52 1.42 28.64
CA ASP A 76 -1.98 2.57 29.41
C ASP A 76 -1.08 3.81 29.23
N ASN A 77 0.20 3.59 28.95
CA ASN A 77 1.17 4.65 28.68
C ASN A 77 2.39 4.11 27.92
N LEU A 78 3.20 5.03 27.40
CA LEU A 78 4.44 4.72 26.69
C LEU A 78 5.44 3.90 27.52
N MET A 79 5.56 4.16 28.83
CA MET A 79 6.52 3.45 29.68
C MET A 79 6.18 1.95 29.76
N ALA A 80 4.89 1.62 29.85
CA ALA A 80 4.44 0.23 29.82
C ALA A 80 4.86 -0.46 28.50
N ALA A 81 4.74 0.23 27.37
CA ALA A 81 5.18 -0.27 26.08
C ALA A 81 6.71 -0.43 25.98
N ILE A 82 7.48 0.52 26.50
CA ILE A 82 8.96 0.43 26.54
C ILE A 82 9.40 -0.78 27.37
N LEU A 83 8.80 -1.00 28.54
CA LEU A 83 9.12 -2.15 29.37
C LEU A 83 8.73 -3.46 28.69
N LYS A 84 7.53 -3.52 28.10
CA LYS A 84 6.99 -4.73 27.49
C LYS A 84 7.64 -5.09 26.16
N ILE A 85 7.78 -4.14 25.23
CA ILE A 85 8.31 -4.41 23.88
C ILE A 85 9.81 -4.14 23.84
N GLY A 86 10.26 -3.03 24.44
CA GLY A 86 11.64 -2.59 24.39
C GLY A 86 12.59 -3.45 25.22
N MET A 87 12.22 -3.76 26.47
CA MET A 87 13.14 -4.32 27.46
C MET A 87 12.92 -5.79 27.83
N SER A 88 11.70 -6.33 27.69
CA SER A 88 11.39 -7.68 28.14
C SER A 88 12.06 -8.79 27.31
N GLY A 89 12.39 -8.50 26.04
CA GLY A 89 12.84 -9.50 25.06
C GLY A 89 11.73 -10.44 24.58
N GLU A 90 10.48 -10.21 25.01
CA GLU A 90 9.33 -10.97 24.55
C GLU A 90 9.01 -10.69 23.07
N LEU A 91 8.37 -11.66 22.43
CA LEU A 91 7.82 -11.55 21.08
C LEU A 91 6.33 -11.23 21.18
N PRO A 92 5.75 -10.55 20.17
CA PRO A 92 4.31 -10.34 20.16
C PRO A 92 3.58 -11.70 20.20
N PRO A 93 2.48 -11.81 20.96
CA PRO A 93 1.72 -13.04 21.08
C PRO A 93 1.23 -13.51 19.70
N ILE A 94 1.72 -14.66 19.26
CA ILE A 94 1.34 -15.26 17.99
C ILE A 94 0.13 -16.17 18.23
N PRO A 95 -1.01 -15.94 17.55
CA PRO A 95 -2.21 -16.76 17.76
C PRO A 95 -1.96 -18.22 17.38
N GLU A 96 -2.56 -19.15 18.13
CA GLU A 96 -2.39 -20.58 17.84
C GLU A 96 -3.10 -21.02 16.56
N THR A 97 -4.10 -20.25 16.13
CA THR A 97 -4.97 -20.50 14.98
C THR A 97 -4.26 -20.37 13.63
N VAL A 98 -3.12 -19.69 13.56
CA VAL A 98 -2.37 -19.54 12.30
C VAL A 98 -1.51 -20.76 11.98
N SER A 99 -1.22 -20.97 10.70
CA SER A 99 -0.39 -22.08 10.22
C SER A 99 1.03 -22.04 10.77
N ALA A 100 1.73 -23.18 10.78
CA ALA A 100 3.13 -23.27 11.21
C ALA A 100 4.04 -22.34 10.38
N ASN A 101 3.79 -22.24 9.07
CA ASN A 101 4.54 -21.36 8.17
C ASN A 101 4.33 -19.89 8.55
N CYS A 102 3.09 -19.49 8.87
CA CYS A 102 2.79 -18.14 9.36
C CYS A 102 3.50 -17.85 10.69
N LYS A 103 3.48 -18.80 11.65
CA LYS A 103 4.22 -18.65 12.92
C LYS A 103 5.73 -18.47 12.68
N GLY A 104 6.31 -19.25 11.78
CA GLY A 104 7.71 -19.13 11.39
C GLY A 104 8.03 -17.79 10.72
N PHE A 105 7.15 -17.31 9.85
CA PHE A 105 7.24 -16.02 9.18
C PHE A 105 7.21 -14.85 10.18
N ILE A 106 6.22 -14.84 11.09
CA ILE A 106 6.08 -13.80 12.11
C ILE A 106 7.33 -13.77 13.00
N ARG A 107 7.81 -14.93 13.48
CA ARG A 107 9.02 -15.00 14.32
C ARG A 107 10.25 -14.42 13.63
N ARG A 108 10.38 -14.60 12.31
CA ARG A 108 11.47 -14.05 11.50
C ARG A 108 11.39 -12.53 11.35
N CYS A 109 10.17 -11.99 11.32
CA CYS A 109 9.93 -10.54 11.28
C CYS A 109 10.15 -9.86 12.64
N THR A 110 9.73 -10.51 13.73
CA THR A 110 9.66 -9.90 15.07
C THR A 110 10.87 -10.26 15.95
N GLN A 111 12.05 -10.52 15.37
CA GLN A 111 13.27 -10.73 16.18
C GLN A 111 13.61 -9.46 16.96
N HIS A 112 13.97 -9.56 18.24
CA HIS A 112 14.28 -8.38 19.05
C HIS A 112 15.49 -7.61 18.48
N ASP A 113 16.56 -8.34 18.15
CA ASP A 113 17.74 -7.81 17.46
C ASP A 113 17.43 -7.47 15.99
N PRO A 114 17.54 -6.19 15.57
CA PRO A 114 17.28 -5.77 14.19
C PRO A 114 18.18 -6.47 13.16
N GLY A 115 19.40 -6.85 13.54
CA GLY A 115 20.35 -7.53 12.64
C GLY A 115 20.00 -9.00 12.37
N LYS A 116 19.11 -9.59 13.17
CA LYS A 116 18.62 -10.98 13.00
C LYS A 116 17.28 -11.04 12.27
N ARG A 117 16.63 -9.91 12.02
CA ARG A 117 15.41 -9.86 11.21
C ARG A 117 15.78 -10.08 9.76
N LEU A 118 15.04 -10.95 9.08
CA LEU A 118 15.19 -11.08 7.63
C LEU A 118 14.75 -9.80 6.94
N SER A 119 15.43 -9.48 5.85
CA SER A 119 15.05 -8.39 4.96
C SER A 119 13.75 -8.72 4.21
N ALA A 120 13.09 -7.69 3.67
CA ALA A 120 11.91 -7.88 2.83
C ALA A 120 12.19 -8.85 1.67
N THR A 121 13.35 -8.73 1.03
CA THR A 121 13.75 -9.61 -0.09
C THR A 121 13.88 -11.06 0.33
N GLU A 122 14.39 -11.33 1.53
CA GLU A 122 14.52 -12.70 2.03
C GLU A 122 13.15 -13.26 2.46
N LEU A 123 12.32 -12.45 3.11
CA LEU A 123 10.96 -12.81 3.52
C LEU A 123 10.06 -13.18 2.33
N LEU A 124 10.29 -12.61 1.14
CA LEU A 124 9.56 -12.99 -0.08
C LEU A 124 9.80 -14.44 -0.51
N ASN A 125 10.84 -15.10 -0.02
CA ASN A 125 11.15 -16.50 -0.32
C ASN A 125 10.68 -17.46 0.78
N GLU A 126 9.96 -16.96 1.78
CA GLU A 126 9.38 -17.79 2.83
C GLU A 126 8.15 -18.55 2.33
N GLU A 127 8.01 -19.80 2.77
CA GLU A 127 6.90 -20.69 2.39
C GLU A 127 5.52 -20.08 2.65
N PHE A 128 5.42 -19.22 3.66
CA PHE A 128 4.19 -18.49 3.98
C PHE A 128 3.73 -17.53 2.87
N VAL A 129 4.68 -16.95 2.13
CA VAL A 129 4.42 -15.95 1.09
C VAL A 129 4.26 -16.61 -0.29
N LEU A 130 4.93 -17.73 -0.51
CA LEU A 130 4.88 -18.46 -1.77
C LEU A 130 3.49 -19.07 -2.01
N ALA A 131 3.04 -19.03 -3.26
CA ALA A 131 1.88 -19.79 -3.72
C ALA A 131 2.29 -21.24 -3.95
N VAL A 132 1.39 -22.18 -3.67
CA VAL A 132 1.55 -23.58 -4.06
C VAL A 132 0.77 -23.79 -5.34
N ASP A 133 1.42 -24.26 -6.40
CA ASP A 133 0.73 -24.66 -7.64
C ASP A 133 0.02 -26.02 -7.48
N GLU A 134 -0.76 -26.43 -8.48
CA GLU A 134 -1.47 -27.73 -8.47
C GLU A 134 -0.53 -28.95 -8.37
N GLU A 135 0.75 -28.75 -8.68
CA GLU A 135 1.80 -29.77 -8.66
C GLU A 135 2.56 -29.80 -7.32
N GLY A 136 2.22 -28.91 -6.38
CA GLY A 136 2.83 -28.83 -5.06
C GLY A 136 4.13 -28.01 -4.99
N ASN A 137 4.49 -27.27 -6.04
CA ASN A 137 5.69 -26.43 -6.04
C ASN A 137 5.41 -25.01 -5.54
N PHE A 138 6.38 -24.44 -4.84
CA PHE A 138 6.31 -23.07 -4.35
C PHE A 138 6.74 -22.06 -5.42
N ARG A 139 5.84 -21.13 -5.77
CA ARG A 139 6.11 -20.04 -6.72
C ARG A 139 5.88 -18.68 -6.06
N LYS A 140 6.59 -17.64 -6.52
CA LYS A 140 6.34 -16.28 -6.02
C LYS A 140 4.93 -15.86 -6.45
N LYS A 141 4.14 -15.31 -5.51
CA LYS A 141 2.76 -14.87 -5.79
C LYS A 141 2.66 -13.84 -6.91
N GLU A 142 3.72 -13.09 -7.20
CA GLU A 142 3.78 -12.10 -8.29
C GLU A 142 3.77 -12.75 -9.69
N GLU A 143 4.41 -13.91 -9.82
CA GLU A 143 4.37 -14.75 -11.04
C GLU A 143 3.06 -15.55 -11.13
N ALA A 144 2.53 -16.00 -9.98
CA ALA A 144 1.24 -16.68 -9.91
C ALA A 144 0.06 -15.73 -10.18
N ALA A 145 0.11 -14.46 -9.76
CA ALA A 145 -0.90 -13.44 -10.08
C ALA A 145 -0.82 -12.97 -11.53
N SER A 146 0.37 -13.03 -12.15
CA SER A 146 0.51 -12.81 -13.60
C SER A 146 -0.04 -13.97 -14.45
N GLN A 147 -0.19 -15.17 -13.88
CA GLN A 147 -0.77 -16.35 -14.55
C GLN A 147 -2.22 -16.67 -14.12
N ALA A 148 -2.65 -16.19 -12.96
CA ALA A 148 -4.02 -16.27 -12.47
C ALA A 148 -4.75 -14.94 -12.73
N VAL A 149 -5.03 -14.67 -14.01
CA VAL A 149 -6.14 -13.79 -14.38
C VAL A 149 -7.31 -14.68 -14.83
N PRO A 150 -8.20 -15.12 -13.92
CA PRO A 150 -9.53 -15.49 -14.33
C PRO A 150 -10.53 -14.42 -13.87
N ALA A 151 -11.21 -13.86 -14.86
CA ALA A 151 -12.56 -13.29 -14.78
C ALA A 151 -12.78 -12.01 -13.97
N CYS A 152 -11.89 -11.02 -14.08
CA CYS A 152 -12.41 -9.72 -14.51
C CYS A 152 -12.31 -9.76 -16.04
N GLU A 153 -13.41 -10.07 -16.70
CA GLU A 153 -13.57 -10.02 -18.15
C GLU A 153 -12.82 -8.77 -18.65
N ARG A 154 -11.76 -8.92 -19.45
CA ARG A 154 -11.91 -8.98 -20.91
C ARG A 154 -13.32 -8.62 -21.32
N ILE A 155 -13.73 -7.39 -21.06
CA ILE A 155 -14.51 -6.68 -22.06
C ILE A 155 -13.52 -6.55 -23.20
N ASP A 156 -13.72 -7.45 -24.17
CA ASP A 156 -12.98 -7.54 -25.40
C ASP A 156 -12.86 -6.16 -26.05
N GLU A 157 -11.82 -6.04 -26.86
CA GLU A 157 -11.33 -4.88 -27.59
C GLU A 157 -12.34 -4.26 -28.60
N GLU A 158 -13.66 -4.35 -28.36
CA GLU A 158 -14.74 -3.94 -29.26
C GLU A 158 -15.71 -2.90 -28.67
N VAL A 159 -15.34 -2.21 -27.59
CA VAL A 159 -16.05 -0.99 -27.16
C VAL A 159 -15.09 0.19 -27.15
N ASP A 160 -14.57 0.49 -28.33
CA ASP A 160 -14.06 1.81 -28.73
C ASP A 160 -15.25 2.79 -28.85
N GLU A 161 -16.22 2.73 -27.92
CA GLU A 161 -17.29 3.71 -27.75
C GLU A 161 -16.65 4.99 -27.22
N LEU A 162 -16.14 5.76 -28.19
CA LEU A 162 -16.15 7.21 -28.26
C LEU A 162 -16.08 7.85 -26.87
N LEU A 163 -14.85 8.00 -26.35
CA LEU A 163 -14.62 8.97 -25.29
C LEU A 163 -15.25 10.31 -25.70
N PRO A 164 -15.78 11.09 -24.74
CA PRO A 164 -16.36 12.39 -25.09
C PRO A 164 -15.35 13.25 -25.86
N PRO A 165 -15.81 14.12 -26.77
CA PRO A 165 -14.93 14.90 -27.62
C PRO A 165 -13.82 15.59 -26.82
N GLY A 166 -12.56 15.36 -27.22
CA GLY A 166 -11.40 15.97 -26.58
C GLY A 166 -10.71 15.11 -25.52
N TRP A 167 -11.26 13.95 -25.13
CA TRP A 167 -10.63 13.05 -24.17
C TRP A 167 -9.78 11.97 -24.82
N GLU A 168 -8.60 11.72 -24.23
CA GLU A 168 -7.67 10.66 -24.62
C GLU A 168 -7.34 9.78 -23.41
N ARG A 169 -7.10 8.48 -23.63
CA ARG A 169 -6.69 7.53 -22.59
C ARG A 169 -5.18 7.26 -22.66
N HIS A 170 -4.49 7.40 -21.55
CA HIS A 170 -3.04 7.27 -21.44
C HIS A 170 -2.65 6.29 -20.33
N PHE A 171 -1.61 5.48 -20.55
CA PHE A 171 -1.05 4.57 -19.54
C PHE A 171 0.18 5.19 -18.89
N CYS A 172 0.20 5.27 -17.56
CA CYS A 172 1.37 5.72 -16.82
C CYS A 172 2.17 4.52 -16.31
N SER A 173 3.37 4.30 -16.86
CA SER A 173 4.29 3.25 -16.40
C SER A 173 4.80 3.48 -14.98
N SER A 174 4.88 4.73 -14.52
CA SER A 174 5.32 5.06 -13.16
C SER A 174 4.31 4.69 -12.08
N TRP A 175 3.03 4.60 -12.46
CA TRP A 175 1.92 4.28 -11.54
C TRP A 175 1.23 2.96 -11.89
N SER A 176 1.66 2.31 -12.97
CA SER A 176 1.06 1.10 -13.54
C SER A 176 -0.46 1.21 -13.67
N ALA A 177 -0.95 2.37 -14.11
CA ALA A 177 -2.37 2.71 -14.12
C ALA A 177 -2.74 3.56 -15.34
N TRP A 178 -3.97 3.40 -15.81
CA TRP A 178 -4.58 4.22 -16.86
C TRP A 178 -5.16 5.51 -16.29
N TYR A 179 -5.10 6.58 -17.07
CA TYR A 179 -5.75 7.87 -16.78
C TYR A 179 -6.29 8.50 -18.07
N TYR A 180 -7.18 9.47 -17.93
CA TYR A 180 -7.79 10.22 -19.04
C TYR A 180 -7.26 11.64 -19.05
N TRP A 181 -6.96 12.16 -20.23
CA TRP A 181 -6.45 13.51 -20.45
C TRP A 181 -7.34 14.25 -21.44
N HIS A 182 -7.79 15.45 -21.10
CA HIS A 182 -8.55 16.30 -22.00
C HIS A 182 -7.63 17.25 -22.77
N ARG A 183 -7.61 17.14 -24.10
CA ARG A 183 -6.69 17.86 -25.00
C ARG A 183 -6.83 19.37 -24.91
N THR A 184 -8.04 19.87 -24.73
CA THR A 184 -8.34 21.31 -24.80
C THR A 184 -8.17 21.98 -23.44
N SER A 185 -8.64 21.34 -22.36
CA SER A 185 -8.56 21.91 -21.01
C SER A 185 -7.25 21.56 -20.29
N GLY A 186 -6.46 20.60 -20.79
CA GLY A 186 -5.23 20.14 -20.16
C GLY A 186 -5.43 19.43 -18.83
N ARG A 187 -6.68 19.02 -18.53
CA ARG A 187 -7.05 18.34 -17.29
C ARG A 187 -6.79 16.84 -17.40
N SER A 188 -6.32 16.23 -16.32
CA SER A 188 -6.22 14.78 -16.18
C SER A 188 -7.15 14.26 -15.07
N GLN A 189 -7.69 13.05 -15.27
CA GLN A 189 -8.50 12.37 -14.28
C GLN A 189 -8.37 10.85 -14.35
N TRP A 190 -8.64 10.19 -13.23
CA TRP A 190 -8.52 8.74 -13.07
C TRP A 190 -9.82 7.99 -13.37
N VAL A 191 -10.93 8.73 -13.43
CA VAL A 191 -12.29 8.20 -13.65
C VAL A 191 -12.67 8.45 -15.11
N ARG A 192 -13.36 7.50 -15.76
CA ARG A 192 -13.83 7.67 -17.14
C ARG A 192 -14.74 8.92 -17.22
N PRO A 193 -14.47 9.88 -18.12
CA PRO A 193 -15.36 11.01 -18.36
C PRO A 193 -16.72 10.53 -18.88
N ASN A 194 -17.81 11.14 -18.41
CA ASN A 194 -19.16 10.84 -18.89
C ASN A 194 -19.49 11.71 -20.12
N ASP A 195 -20.39 11.24 -20.99
CA ASP A 195 -20.82 11.96 -22.20
C ASP A 195 -21.46 13.34 -21.91
N ASP A 196 -21.93 13.56 -20.68
CA ASP A 196 -22.54 14.82 -20.25
C ASP A 196 -21.52 15.90 -19.85
N GLU A 197 -20.22 15.57 -19.77
CA GLU A 197 -19.15 16.56 -19.52
C GLU A 197 -18.67 17.19 -20.84
N VAL A 198 -19.61 17.77 -21.60
CA VAL A 198 -19.26 18.71 -22.67
C VAL A 198 -18.99 20.05 -22.00
N ASP A 199 -17.73 20.44 -21.91
CA ASP A 199 -17.34 21.79 -21.49
C ASP A 199 -18.02 22.80 -22.42
N VAL A 200 -19.06 23.48 -21.93
CA VAL A 200 -19.75 24.59 -22.58
C VAL A 200 -18.84 25.82 -22.52
N GLU A 201 -17.72 25.79 -23.24
CA GLU A 201 -16.86 26.96 -23.48
C GLU A 201 -16.41 27.01 -24.95
N GLU A 202 -17.34 26.80 -25.89
CA GLU A 202 -17.18 27.24 -27.28
C GLU A 202 -18.40 28.06 -27.73
N GLU A 203 -18.68 29.18 -27.05
CA GLU A 203 -19.49 30.24 -27.64
C GLU A 203 -19.10 31.64 -27.13
N SER A 204 -17.82 32.01 -27.26
CA SER A 204 -17.43 33.43 -27.11
C SER A 204 -16.34 33.90 -28.07
N THR A 205 -16.12 33.19 -29.17
CA THR A 205 -15.12 33.57 -30.18
C THR A 205 -15.71 33.67 -31.58
N SER A 206 -16.92 34.23 -31.72
CA SER A 206 -17.40 34.69 -33.03
C SER A 206 -18.50 35.74 -32.93
N GLN A 207 -18.21 36.91 -32.35
CA GLN A 207 -18.97 38.14 -32.63
C GLN A 207 -18.20 39.40 -32.16
N ARG A 208 -17.06 39.68 -32.79
CA ARG A 208 -16.55 41.06 -32.82
C ARG A 208 -15.72 41.32 -34.08
N SER A 209 -16.39 41.28 -35.23
CA SER A 209 -15.92 42.02 -36.40
C SER A 209 -17.12 42.65 -37.13
N GLY A 210 -17.02 43.95 -37.39
CA GLY A 210 -17.83 44.66 -38.37
C GLY A 210 -19.10 45.36 -37.86
N LYS A 211 -18.95 46.63 -37.48
CA LYS A 211 -19.68 47.74 -38.14
C LYS A 211 -19.08 49.09 -37.78
N SER A 212 -18.46 49.70 -38.79
CA SER A 212 -18.13 51.12 -38.91
C SER A 212 -19.25 51.81 -39.70
N SER A 213 -19.38 53.13 -39.51
CA SER A 213 -20.22 54.10 -40.26
C SER A 213 -21.71 54.06 -39.86
N GLN A 214 -22.36 55.14 -39.44
CA GLN A 214 -22.27 56.57 -39.79
C GLN A 214 -22.45 57.46 -38.55
#